data_AF-A0A847YN16-F1
#
_entry.id   AF-A0A847YN16-F1
#
_cell.length_a   1.000
_cell.length_b   1.000
_cell.length_c   1.000
_cell.angle_alpha   90.00
_cell.angle_beta   90.00
_cell.angle_gamma   90.00
#
_symmetry.space_group_name_H-M   'P 1'
#
loop_
_entity.id
_entity.type
_entity.pdbx_description
1 polymer ?
#
loop_
_entity_poly.entity_id
_entity_poly.type
_entity_poly.pdbx_seq_one_letter_code
_entity_poly.pdbx_strand_id
1 'polypeptide(L)'
;MAVTEELQLQWARDILAGDEFFSRMTERDQVRIIQESIEFGIHIAEKTREKLGTPTGAEAIREMLVSLGCGVRVDETSDSSGPMSEYAEDLLAARFYTRRIRQRAAEYADRGQWDHGWFDLYAQCIARELFHHVENTLSGKTSHHVRFRDRLFGLLPVSRPVETTRTIACLTFVKHFLDLPEIPGLIRDA
;
A
#
# COMPACT_ATOMS: atom_id res chain seq x y z
N MET A 1 17.54 -9.25 14.65
CA MET A 1 16.10 -9.52 14.39
C MET A 1 15.21 -8.68 15.29
N ALA A 2 15.36 -8.71 16.63
CA ALA A 2 14.52 -7.89 17.55
C ALA A 2 14.52 -6.37 17.27
N VAL A 3 15.67 -5.78 16.94
CA VAL A 3 15.78 -4.33 16.64
C VAL A 3 14.98 -3.93 15.40
N THR A 4 14.87 -4.81 14.41
CA THR A 4 14.15 -4.54 13.16
C THR A 4 12.64 -4.58 13.35
N GLU A 5 12.14 -5.46 14.22
CA GLU A 5 10.71 -5.53 14.57
C GLU A 5 10.28 -4.31 15.37
N GLU A 6 11.10 -3.85 16.32
CA GLU A 6 10.81 -2.68 17.15
C GLU A 6 10.76 -1.38 16.33
N LEU A 7 11.67 -1.23 15.36
CA LEU A 7 11.66 -0.11 14.40
C LEU A 7 10.41 -0.14 13.49
N GLN A 8 10.00 -1.32 13.01
CA GLN A 8 8.79 -1.45 12.19
C GLN A 8 7.52 -1.13 12.99
N LEU A 9 7.44 -1.56 14.24
CA LEU A 9 6.32 -1.23 15.14
C LEU A 9 6.25 0.29 15.39
N GLN A 10 7.39 0.94 15.63
CA GLN A 10 7.42 2.38 15.84
C GLN A 10 7.00 3.15 14.57
N TRP A 11 7.51 2.76 13.41
CA TRP A 11 7.09 3.34 12.13
C TRP A 11 5.58 3.20 11.89
N ALA A 12 5.01 2.02 12.17
CA ALA A 12 3.58 1.78 11.99
C ALA A 12 2.73 2.59 12.96
N ARG A 13 3.20 2.79 14.20
CA ARG A 13 2.60 3.71 15.18
C ARG A 13 2.60 5.15 14.66
N ASP A 14 3.70 5.60 14.06
CA ASP A 14 3.81 6.96 13.51
C ASP A 14 2.91 7.19 12.28
N ILE A 15 2.55 6.13 11.56
CA ILE A 15 1.53 6.20 10.50
C ILE A 15 0.14 6.26 11.13
N LEU A 16 -0.18 5.33 12.04
CA LEU A 16 -1.48 5.30 12.71
C LEU A 16 -1.78 6.57 13.51
N ALA A 17 -0.76 7.27 14.02
CA ALA A 17 -0.93 8.55 14.70
C ALA A 17 -1.64 9.62 13.86
N GLY A 18 -1.65 9.49 12.52
CA GLY A 18 -2.43 10.35 11.62
C GLY A 18 -3.92 10.03 11.54
N ASP A 19 -4.38 8.93 12.14
CA ASP A 19 -5.76 8.45 12.10
C ASP A 19 -6.60 8.99 13.28
N GLU A 20 -7.81 9.46 13.01
CA GLU A 20 -8.69 10.03 14.05
C GLU A 20 -9.04 9.03 15.17
N PHE A 21 -9.03 7.73 14.85
CA PHE A 21 -9.37 6.67 15.79
C PHE A 21 -8.19 6.28 16.69
N PHE A 22 -6.94 6.56 16.28
CA PHE A 22 -5.75 6.07 16.98
C PHE A 22 -5.67 6.50 18.45
N SER A 23 -6.03 7.76 18.73
CA SER A 23 -6.07 8.32 20.10
C SER A 23 -7.07 7.63 21.03
N ARG A 24 -8.05 6.91 20.47
CA ARG A 24 -9.10 6.20 21.22
C ARG A 24 -8.78 4.73 21.43
N MET A 25 -7.78 4.21 20.71
CA MET A 25 -7.38 2.80 20.81
C MET A 25 -6.54 2.58 22.07
N THR A 26 -6.71 1.41 22.68
CA THR A 26 -5.76 0.96 23.70
C THR A 26 -4.42 0.60 23.05
N GLU A 27 -3.31 0.64 23.79
CA GLU A 27 -2.02 0.20 23.28
C GLU A 27 -2.08 -1.23 22.75
N ARG A 28 -2.84 -2.10 23.42
CA ARG A 28 -3.10 -3.48 22.99
C ARG A 28 -3.79 -3.53 21.62
N ASP A 29 -4.79 -2.69 21.39
CA ASP A 29 -5.50 -2.64 20.11
C ASP A 29 -4.61 -2.07 19.00
N GLN A 30 -3.82 -1.03 19.29
CA GLN A 30 -2.86 -0.47 18.35
C GLN A 30 -1.85 -1.54 17.90
N VAL A 31 -1.24 -2.26 18.84
CA VAL A 31 -0.28 -3.34 18.53
C VAL A 31 -0.93 -4.44 17.70
N ARG A 32 -2.13 -4.91 18.10
CA ARG A 32 -2.88 -5.93 17.35
C ARG A 32 -3.17 -5.47 15.92
N ILE A 33 -3.68 -4.26 15.73
CA ILE A 33 -4.03 -3.70 14.42
C ILE A 33 -2.79 -3.58 13.52
N ILE A 34 -1.67 -3.11 14.08
CA ILE A 34 -0.39 -3.04 13.36
C ILE A 34 0.04 -4.44 12.91
N GLN A 35 0.04 -5.42 13.82
CA GLN A 35 0.44 -6.79 13.53
C GLN A 35 -0.45 -7.42 12.45
N GLU A 36 -1.77 -7.32 12.58
CA GLU A 36 -2.73 -7.83 11.59
C GLU A 36 -2.52 -7.16 10.22
N SER A 37 -2.19 -5.86 10.18
CA SER A 37 -1.92 -5.15 8.92
C SER A 37 -0.61 -5.61 8.27
N ILE A 38 0.44 -5.83 9.07
CA ILE A 38 1.74 -6.34 8.60
C ILE A 38 1.57 -7.76 8.07
N GLU A 39 0.95 -8.65 8.85
CA GLU A 39 0.68 -10.05 8.46
C GLU A 39 -0.13 -10.11 7.16
N PHE A 40 -1.15 -9.26 7.02
CA PHE A 40 -1.92 -9.16 5.79
C PHE A 40 -1.04 -8.75 4.61
N GLY A 41 -0.23 -7.70 4.75
CA GLY A 41 0.69 -7.25 3.70
C GLY A 41 1.66 -8.34 3.24
N ILE A 42 2.25 -9.07 4.19
CA ILE A 42 3.16 -10.20 3.91
C ILE A 42 2.42 -11.31 3.14
N HIS A 43 1.27 -11.74 3.65
CA HIS A 43 0.46 -12.79 3.05
C HIS A 43 0.03 -12.46 1.61
N ILE A 44 -0.36 -11.20 1.35
CA ILE A 44 -0.71 -10.77 0.00
C ILE A 44 0.52 -10.75 -0.91
N ALA A 45 1.70 -10.36 -0.41
CA ALA A 45 2.93 -10.37 -1.21
C ALA A 45 3.31 -11.79 -1.62
N GLU A 46 3.26 -12.74 -0.68
CA GLU A 46 3.53 -14.17 -0.93
C GLU A 46 2.56 -14.75 -1.95
N LYS A 47 1.25 -14.60 -1.72
CA LYS A 47 0.23 -15.08 -2.66
C LYS A 47 0.34 -14.46 -4.05
N THR A 48 0.70 -13.19 -4.12
CA THR A 48 0.88 -12.51 -5.41
C THR A 48 2.08 -13.09 -6.15
N ARG A 49 3.19 -13.39 -5.46
CA ARG A 49 4.36 -14.08 -6.05
C ARG A 49 4.04 -15.50 -6.48
N GLU A 50 3.30 -16.25 -5.68
CA GLU A 50 2.87 -17.61 -6.04
C GLU A 50 2.02 -17.62 -7.32
N LYS A 51 1.15 -16.62 -7.47
CA LYS A 51 0.21 -16.54 -8.60
C LYS A 51 0.82 -15.93 -9.86
N LEU A 52 1.62 -14.87 -9.72
CA LEU A 52 2.09 -14.03 -10.83
C LEU A 52 3.61 -14.12 -11.06
N GLY A 53 4.34 -14.76 -10.14
CA GLY A 53 5.80 -14.87 -10.18
C GLY A 53 6.53 -13.77 -9.40
N THR A 54 7.84 -13.90 -9.32
CA THR A 54 8.73 -12.91 -8.69
C THR A 54 8.98 -11.75 -9.66
N PRO A 55 8.81 -10.48 -9.25
CA PRO A 55 9.03 -9.34 -10.14
C PRO A 55 10.51 -9.17 -10.47
N THR A 56 10.82 -8.94 -11.75
CA THR A 56 12.17 -8.65 -12.26
C THR A 56 12.31 -7.17 -12.66
N GLY A 57 11.74 -6.27 -11.85
CA GLY A 57 11.74 -4.83 -12.08
C GLY A 57 10.38 -4.28 -12.53
N ALA A 58 10.33 -2.96 -12.77
CA ALA A 58 9.08 -2.22 -12.96
C ALA A 58 8.22 -2.71 -14.14
N GLU A 59 8.85 -3.12 -15.24
CA GLU A 59 8.13 -3.59 -16.43
C GLU A 59 7.44 -4.94 -16.18
N ALA A 60 8.06 -5.86 -15.43
CA ALA A 60 7.43 -7.11 -15.02
C ALA A 60 6.21 -6.87 -14.12
N ILE A 61 6.29 -5.92 -13.18
CA ILE A 61 5.15 -5.55 -12.33
C ILE A 61 4.02 -4.94 -13.19
N ARG A 62 4.37 -4.14 -14.21
CA ARG A 62 3.40 -3.60 -15.17
C ARG A 62 2.68 -4.72 -15.93
N GLU A 63 3.40 -5.74 -16.38
CA GLU A 63 2.83 -6.91 -17.04
C GLU A 63 1.92 -7.72 -16.11
N MET A 64 2.30 -7.86 -14.84
CA MET A 64 1.44 -8.49 -13.82
C MET A 64 0.13 -7.74 -13.61
N LEU A 65 0.15 -6.40 -13.60
CA LEU A 65 -1.06 -5.59 -13.55
C LEU A 65 -1.94 -5.82 -14.79
N VAL A 66 -1.35 -5.82 -15.98
CA VAL A 66 -2.08 -6.06 -17.24
C VAL A 66 -2.70 -7.47 -17.26
N SER A 67 -1.99 -8.49 -16.77
CA SER A 67 -2.52 -9.86 -16.72
C SER A 67 -3.69 -10.02 -15.75
N LEU A 68 -3.80 -9.14 -14.75
CA LEU A 68 -4.94 -9.03 -13.85
C LEU A 68 -6.08 -8.15 -14.41
N GLY A 69 -5.99 -7.70 -15.67
CA GLY A 69 -7.01 -6.89 -16.33
C GLY A 69 -6.87 -5.38 -16.16
N CYS A 70 -5.76 -4.89 -15.59
CA CYS A 70 -5.52 -3.45 -15.49
C CYS A 70 -5.17 -2.85 -16.85
N GLY A 71 -5.87 -1.78 -17.23
CA GLY A 71 -5.52 -0.96 -18.37
C GLY A 71 -4.34 -0.05 -18.07
N VAL A 72 -3.30 -0.10 -18.91
CA VAL A 72 -2.19 0.86 -18.88
C VAL A 72 -2.57 2.08 -19.70
N ARG A 73 -2.46 3.27 -19.11
CA ARG A 73 -2.57 4.55 -19.83
C ARG A 73 -1.25 5.31 -19.80
N VAL A 74 -0.98 6.00 -20.90
CA VAL A 74 0.09 6.98 -21.04
C VAL A 74 -0.61 8.30 -21.32
N ASP A 75 -0.70 9.18 -20.33
CA ASP A 75 -1.38 10.46 -20.53
C ASP A 75 -0.59 11.38 -21.45
N GLU A 76 -1.30 12.00 -22.39
CA GLU A 76 -0.73 13.00 -23.30
C GLU A 76 -0.68 14.39 -22.65
N THR A 77 -1.57 14.70 -21.70
CA THR A 77 -1.74 16.04 -21.07
C THR A 77 -1.58 16.02 -19.55
N SER A 78 -0.99 17.08 -18.99
CA SER A 78 -0.56 17.23 -17.59
C SER A 78 -1.64 17.69 -16.61
N ASP A 79 -2.88 17.88 -17.04
CA ASP A 79 -3.79 18.82 -16.38
C ASP A 79 -4.68 18.23 -15.27
N SER A 80 -4.48 16.98 -14.87
CA SER A 80 -5.15 16.46 -13.68
C SER A 80 -4.14 16.19 -12.57
N SER A 81 -4.38 16.79 -11.40
CA SER A 81 -3.77 16.43 -10.13
C SER A 81 -4.49 15.23 -9.48
N GLY A 82 -5.19 14.40 -10.26
CA GLY A 82 -5.99 13.26 -9.78
C GLY A 82 -5.18 12.12 -9.15
N PRO A 83 -5.82 11.14 -8.52
CA PRO A 83 -5.16 9.98 -7.89
C PRO A 83 -4.41 9.10 -8.91
N MET A 84 -3.43 8.30 -8.44
CA MET A 84 -2.50 7.51 -9.30
C MET A 84 -3.14 6.26 -9.93
N SER A 85 -4.41 6.00 -9.65
CA SER A 85 -5.20 4.94 -10.27
C SER A 85 -6.67 5.32 -10.28
N GLU A 86 -7.37 4.85 -11.31
CA GLU A 86 -8.82 4.98 -11.43
C GLU A 86 -9.43 3.58 -11.52
N TYR A 87 -10.38 3.30 -10.64
CA TYR A 87 -11.14 2.06 -10.64
C TYR A 87 -12.53 2.38 -11.20
N ALA A 88 -12.85 1.85 -12.38
CA ALA A 88 -14.19 1.99 -12.95
C ALA A 88 -15.20 1.15 -12.14
N GLU A 89 -16.48 1.52 -12.17
CA GLU A 89 -17.56 0.90 -11.39
C GLU A 89 -17.71 -0.61 -11.62
N ASP A 90 -17.25 -1.11 -12.77
CA ASP A 90 -16.98 -2.53 -12.96
C ASP A 90 -15.70 -2.90 -12.19
N LEU A 91 -15.85 -3.53 -11.02
CA LEU A 91 -14.79 -3.92 -10.06
C LEU A 91 -13.51 -4.59 -10.64
N LEU A 92 -13.53 -4.98 -11.92
CA LEU A 92 -12.43 -5.63 -12.64
C LEU A 92 -11.58 -4.67 -13.49
N ALA A 93 -12.08 -3.51 -13.87
CA ALA A 93 -11.43 -2.61 -14.82
C ALA A 93 -10.67 -1.48 -14.11
N ALA A 94 -9.51 -1.80 -13.54
CA ALA A 94 -8.59 -0.80 -13.01
C ALA A 94 -7.77 -0.15 -14.13
N ARG A 95 -7.41 1.12 -13.98
CA ARG A 95 -6.49 1.85 -14.87
C ARG A 95 -5.40 2.53 -14.06
N PHE A 96 -4.18 2.51 -14.57
CA PHE A 96 -3.07 3.24 -13.97
C PHE A 96 -2.23 3.99 -15.00
N TYR A 97 -1.64 5.09 -14.55
CA TYR A 97 -1.06 6.13 -15.38
C TYR A 97 0.46 6.16 -15.31
N THR A 98 1.12 5.42 -16.20
CA THR A 98 2.57 5.15 -16.12
C THR A 98 3.44 6.41 -16.20
N ARG A 99 3.14 7.34 -17.11
CA ARG A 99 3.91 8.59 -17.29
C ARG A 99 3.92 9.42 -16.00
N ARG A 100 2.78 9.52 -15.35
CA ARG A 100 2.59 10.32 -14.13
C ARG A 100 3.28 9.70 -12.93
N ILE A 101 3.22 8.37 -12.82
CA ILE A 101 3.97 7.61 -11.82
C ILE A 101 5.47 7.85 -12.01
N ARG A 102 5.98 7.78 -13.25
CA ARG A 102 7.39 8.06 -13.57
C ARG A 102 7.79 9.48 -13.20
N GLN A 103 7.00 10.48 -13.59
CA GLN A 103 7.29 11.88 -13.27
C GLN A 103 7.37 12.11 -11.77
N ARG A 104 6.39 11.61 -11.01
CA ARG A 104 6.39 11.74 -9.55
C ARG A 104 7.61 11.04 -8.95
N ALA A 105 7.91 9.80 -9.36
CA ALA A 105 9.10 9.09 -8.91
C ALA A 105 10.39 9.88 -9.17
N ALA A 106 10.51 10.51 -10.35
CA ALA A 106 11.63 11.39 -10.68
C ALA A 106 11.68 12.65 -9.79
N GLU A 107 10.55 13.33 -9.57
CA GLU A 107 10.48 14.51 -8.70
C GLU A 107 10.90 14.20 -7.25
N TYR A 108 10.56 13.02 -6.73
CA TYR A 108 10.99 12.61 -5.39
C TYR A 108 12.47 12.22 -5.34
N ALA A 109 13.01 11.61 -6.40
CA ALA A 109 14.44 11.34 -6.52
C ALA A 109 15.26 12.64 -6.54
N ASP A 110 14.82 13.63 -7.34
CA ASP A 110 15.49 14.92 -7.51
C ASP A 110 15.49 15.77 -6.22
N ARG A 111 14.48 15.60 -5.37
CA ARG A 111 14.37 16.29 -4.06
C ARG A 111 15.31 15.73 -2.98
N GLY A 112 16.14 14.73 -3.30
CA GLY A 112 17.30 14.35 -2.49
C GLY A 112 16.98 13.68 -1.14
N GLN A 113 15.88 12.95 -1.03
CA GLN A 113 15.53 12.19 0.19
C GLN A 113 15.81 10.68 0.10
N TRP A 114 16.29 10.19 -1.05
CA TRP A 114 16.51 8.77 -1.30
C TRP A 114 17.77 8.56 -2.15
N ASP A 115 18.70 7.72 -1.68
CA ASP A 115 19.96 7.38 -2.38
C ASP A 115 19.75 6.46 -3.60
N HIS A 116 18.53 5.96 -3.80
CA HIS A 116 18.16 5.00 -4.84
C HIS A 116 17.65 5.71 -6.10
N GLY A 117 18.12 5.27 -7.27
CA GLY A 117 17.74 5.85 -8.55
C GLY A 117 16.22 5.83 -8.76
N TRP A 118 15.70 6.82 -9.50
CA TRP A 118 14.27 6.98 -9.76
C TRP A 118 13.56 5.72 -10.31
N PHE A 119 14.31 4.79 -10.90
CA PHE A 119 13.80 3.48 -11.34
C PHE A 119 13.28 2.60 -10.19
N ASP A 120 13.94 2.61 -9.04
CA ASP A 120 13.51 1.83 -7.87
C ASP A 120 12.22 2.44 -7.29
N LEU A 121 12.15 3.77 -7.21
CA LEU A 121 10.93 4.48 -6.82
C LEU A 121 9.78 4.20 -7.79
N TYR A 122 10.05 4.16 -9.09
CA TYR A 122 9.06 3.81 -10.10
C TYR A 122 8.53 2.38 -9.90
N ALA A 123 9.41 1.40 -9.64
CA ALA A 123 9.02 0.02 -9.37
C ALA A 123 8.15 -0.09 -8.11
N GLN A 124 8.53 0.59 -7.04
CA GLN A 124 7.77 0.61 -5.80
C GLN A 124 6.38 1.26 -5.98
N CYS A 125 6.28 2.36 -6.75
CA CYS A 125 4.98 2.97 -7.05
C CYS A 125 4.07 2.01 -7.83
N ILE A 126 4.57 1.31 -8.85
CA ILE A 126 3.75 0.34 -9.59
C ILE A 126 3.35 -0.84 -8.69
N ALA A 127 4.23 -1.27 -7.78
CA ALA A 127 3.91 -2.31 -6.82
C ALA A 127 2.76 -1.90 -5.88
N ARG A 128 2.64 -0.62 -5.51
CA ARG A 128 1.48 -0.09 -4.77
C ARG A 128 0.19 -0.23 -5.57
N GLU A 129 0.23 0.10 -6.86
CA GLU A 129 -0.94 -0.08 -7.73
C GLU A 129 -1.33 -1.55 -7.87
N LEU A 130 -0.33 -2.45 -7.93
CA LEU A 130 -0.57 -3.89 -7.91
C LEU A 130 -1.26 -4.32 -6.61
N PHE A 131 -0.78 -3.86 -5.45
CA PHE A 131 -1.42 -4.14 -4.17
C PHE A 131 -2.89 -3.71 -4.16
N HIS A 132 -3.17 -2.47 -4.55
CA HIS A 132 -4.54 -1.95 -4.58
C HIS A 132 -5.45 -2.76 -5.52
N HIS A 133 -4.93 -3.19 -6.67
CA HIS A 133 -5.71 -4.02 -7.59
C HIS A 133 -5.96 -5.43 -7.03
N VAL A 134 -4.94 -6.07 -6.46
CA VAL A 134 -5.06 -7.39 -5.83
C VAL A 134 -6.06 -7.33 -4.65
N GLU A 135 -6.00 -6.28 -3.86
CA GLU A 135 -6.95 -6.00 -2.77
C GLU A 135 -8.39 -5.89 -3.28
N ASN A 136 -8.61 -5.17 -4.38
CA ASN A 136 -9.94 -4.98 -4.95
C ASN A 136 -10.49 -6.22 -5.68
N THR A 137 -9.63 -7.07 -6.24
CA THR A 137 -10.05 -8.16 -7.14
C THR A 137 -9.89 -9.57 -6.58
N LEU A 138 -8.93 -9.81 -5.69
CA LEU A 138 -8.55 -11.17 -5.27
C LEU A 138 -8.69 -11.40 -3.77
N SER A 139 -8.21 -10.48 -2.93
CA SER A 139 -8.09 -10.69 -1.48
C SER A 139 -9.13 -9.98 -0.63
N GLY A 140 -9.82 -8.98 -1.18
CA GLY A 140 -10.72 -8.11 -0.44
C GLY A 140 -9.97 -7.02 0.34
N LYS A 141 -10.69 -5.93 0.65
CA LYS A 141 -10.12 -4.74 1.30
C LYS A 141 -9.52 -5.05 2.67
N THR A 142 -8.33 -4.52 2.93
CA THR A 142 -7.62 -4.59 4.23
C THR A 142 -8.53 -4.14 5.37
N SER A 143 -9.30 -3.07 5.16
CA SER A 143 -10.24 -2.52 6.14
C SER A 143 -11.44 -3.43 6.45
N HIS A 144 -11.67 -4.49 5.67
CA HIS A 144 -12.64 -5.53 6.01
C HIS A 144 -12.04 -6.59 6.94
N HIS A 145 -10.72 -6.83 6.84
CA HIS A 145 -9.99 -7.81 7.63
C HIS A 145 -9.52 -7.22 8.96
N VAL A 146 -8.99 -6.00 8.95
CA VAL A 146 -8.46 -5.30 10.11
C VAL A 146 -9.46 -4.23 10.56
N ARG A 147 -10.13 -4.48 11.69
CA ARG A 147 -11.17 -3.59 12.21
C ARG A 147 -10.94 -3.23 13.67
N PHE A 148 -11.26 -2.00 14.01
CA PHE A 148 -11.26 -1.51 15.38
C PHE A 148 -12.64 -1.71 16.00
N ARG A 149 -12.69 -2.36 17.17
CA ARG A 149 -13.93 -2.53 17.93
C ARG A 149 -14.03 -1.40 18.95
N ASP A 150 -14.89 -0.43 18.66
CA ASP A 150 -15.20 0.69 19.55
C ASP A 150 -16.54 0.46 20.27
N ARG A 151 -16.83 1.24 21.31
CA ARG A 151 -18.15 1.28 21.94
C ARG A 151 -18.82 2.62 21.69
N LEU A 152 -19.86 2.61 20.85
CA LEU A 152 -20.71 3.77 20.61
C LEU A 152 -21.49 4.09 21.90
N PHE A 153 -21.35 5.32 22.40
CA PHE A 153 -21.87 5.77 23.70
C PHE A 153 -21.45 4.89 24.90
N GLY A 154 -20.31 4.18 24.80
CA GLY A 154 -19.82 3.29 25.84
C GLY A 154 -20.60 1.97 26.00
N LEU A 155 -21.66 1.75 25.21
CA LEU A 155 -22.61 0.65 25.39
C LEU A 155 -22.69 -0.28 24.18
N LEU A 156 -22.66 0.25 22.95
CA LEU A 156 -22.90 -0.54 21.74
C LEU A 156 -21.57 -0.85 21.04
N PRO A 157 -21.15 -2.13 20.96
CA PRO A 157 -19.92 -2.48 20.23
C PRO A 157 -20.12 -2.24 18.73
N VAL A 158 -19.24 -1.45 18.12
CA VAL A 158 -19.25 -1.12 16.70
C VAL A 158 -17.88 -1.41 16.10
N SER A 159 -17.87 -2.05 14.94
CA SER A 159 -16.66 -2.42 14.21
C SER A 159 -16.38 -1.42 13.10
N ARG A 160 -15.37 -0.55 13.30
CA ARG A 160 -15.00 0.51 12.36
C ARG A 160 -13.78 0.10 11.51
N PRO A 161 -13.78 0.43 10.20
CA PRO A 161 -12.57 0.33 9.40
C PRO A 161 -11.54 1.35 9.89
N VAL A 162 -10.26 1.00 9.80
CA VAL A 162 -9.14 1.91 10.08
C VAL A 162 -8.39 2.06 8.77
N GLU A 163 -8.68 3.11 8.00
CA GLU A 163 -8.14 3.28 6.63
C GLU A 163 -6.61 3.22 6.60
N THR A 164 -5.97 3.73 7.66
CA THR A 164 -4.52 3.74 7.81
C THR A 164 -3.88 2.33 7.87
N THR A 165 -4.65 1.29 8.19
CA THR A 165 -4.19 -0.12 8.10
C THR A 165 -3.86 -0.54 6.68
N ARG A 166 -4.58 0.01 5.69
CA ARG A 166 -4.32 -0.21 4.28
C ARG A 166 -2.95 0.32 3.88
N THR A 167 -2.55 1.48 4.39
CA THR A 167 -1.22 2.06 4.15
C THR A 167 -0.12 1.17 4.72
N ILE A 168 -0.29 0.69 5.96
CA ILE A 168 0.66 -0.24 6.58
C ILE A 168 0.78 -1.53 5.75
N ALA A 169 -0.36 -2.16 5.42
CA ALA A 169 -0.39 -3.38 4.63
C ALA A 169 0.23 -3.19 3.24
N CYS A 170 -0.05 -2.06 2.57
CA CYS A 170 0.49 -1.73 1.25
C CYS A 170 2.01 -1.59 1.29
N LEU A 171 2.56 -0.84 2.24
CA LEU A 171 4.00 -0.61 2.31
C LEU A 171 4.76 -1.88 2.75
N THR A 172 4.17 -2.68 3.65
CA THR A 172 4.66 -4.02 3.95
C THR A 172 4.60 -4.94 2.73
N PHE A 173 3.51 -4.91 1.95
CA PHE A 173 3.40 -5.64 0.70
C PHE A 173 4.55 -5.25 -0.24
N VAL A 174 4.78 -3.95 -0.49
CA VAL A 174 5.82 -3.51 -1.42
C VAL A 174 7.20 -3.97 -0.97
N LYS A 175 7.53 -3.80 0.32
CA LYS A 175 8.77 -4.31 0.91
C LYS A 175 8.93 -5.79 0.63
N HIS A 176 7.94 -6.58 1.03
CA HIS A 176 8.03 -8.03 0.96
C HIS A 176 7.94 -8.54 -0.47
N PHE A 177 7.21 -7.88 -1.38
CA PHE A 177 7.02 -8.28 -2.77
C PHE A 177 8.25 -7.97 -3.64
N LEU A 178 8.92 -6.85 -3.38
CA LEU A 178 10.15 -6.43 -4.08
C LEU A 178 11.44 -6.88 -3.38
N ASP A 179 11.33 -7.56 -2.24
CA ASP A 179 12.48 -8.02 -1.43
C ASP A 179 13.39 -6.85 -0.98
N LEU A 180 12.77 -5.76 -0.53
CA LEU A 180 13.49 -4.58 -0.07
C LEU A 180 14.09 -4.80 1.33
N PRO A 181 15.28 -4.24 1.60
CA PRO A 181 15.91 -4.36 2.93
C PRO A 181 15.09 -3.67 4.02
N GLU A 182 14.37 -2.60 3.67
CA GLU A 182 13.61 -1.76 4.59
C GLU A 182 12.22 -1.44 4.04
N ILE A 183 11.31 -0.99 4.91
CA ILE A 183 9.98 -0.58 4.48
C ILE A 183 10.13 0.70 3.63
N PRO A 184 9.55 0.74 2.43
CA PRO A 184 9.60 1.95 1.62
C PRO A 184 8.85 3.07 2.33
N GLY A 185 9.55 4.13 2.69
CA GLY A 185 9.00 5.41 3.15
C GLY A 185 8.34 6.24 2.02
N LEU A 186 7.93 5.57 0.94
CA LEU A 186 7.22 6.18 -0.18
C LEU A 186 6.05 7.02 0.32
N ILE A 187 5.96 8.23 -0.22
CA ILE A 187 4.80 9.13 -0.33
C ILE A 187 3.59 8.58 0.43
N ARG A 188 3.47 8.93 1.71
CA ARG A 188 2.15 8.91 2.36
C ARG A 188 1.24 9.70 1.42
N ASP A 189 0.20 9.07 0.88
CA ASP A 189 -0.76 9.81 0.06
C ASP A 189 -1.27 10.94 0.95
N ALA A 190 -0.98 12.17 0.56
CA ALA A 190 -1.43 13.37 1.25
C ALA A 190 -2.93 13.58 1.02
#